data_AF-A0A963ZD47-F1
#
_entry.id   AF-A0A963ZD47-F1
#
_cell.length_a   1.000
_cell.length_b   1.000
_cell.length_c   1.000
_cell.angle_alpha   90.00
_cell.angle_beta   90.00
_cell.angle_gamma   90.00
#
_symmetry.space_group_name_H-M   'P 1'
#
loop_
_entity.id
_entity.type
_entity.pdbx_description
1 polymer ?
#
loop_
_entity_poly.entity_id
_entity_poly.type
_entity_poly.pdbx_seq_one_letter_code
_entity_poly.pdbx_strand_id
1 'polypeptide(L)'
;MKRILVVVIAIGMAVSLTNCKAMARAAAKYWTKKQIKQFVSNCEEKSSKFVGEEKAHHFCDCAVDKVAEKYQDYKSVEDVNILEIIKIANDCK
;
A
#
# COMPACT_ATOMS: atom_id res chain seq x y z
N MET A 1 -42.16 -29.35 -6.61
CA MET A 1 -41.18 -29.40 -5.50
C MET A 1 -39.73 -29.54 -5.96
N LYS A 2 -39.34 -30.53 -6.78
CA LYS A 2 -37.95 -30.69 -7.25
C LYS A 2 -37.39 -29.50 -8.07
N ARG A 3 -38.22 -28.84 -8.88
CA ARG A 3 -37.80 -27.66 -9.68
C ARG A 3 -37.53 -26.42 -8.83
N ILE A 4 -38.26 -26.25 -7.73
CA ILE A 4 -38.04 -25.13 -6.77
C ILE A 4 -36.72 -25.35 -6.02
N LEU A 5 -36.42 -26.60 -5.66
CA LEU A 5 -35.15 -27.01 -5.02
C LEU A 5 -33.92 -26.71 -5.90
N VAL A 6 -34.02 -26.88 -7.23
CA VAL A 6 -32.93 -26.56 -8.17
C VAL A 6 -32.68 -25.06 -8.26
N VAL A 7 -33.74 -24.23 -8.20
CA VAL A 7 -33.61 -22.76 -8.24
C VAL A 7 -32.96 -22.23 -6.96
N VAL A 8 -33.26 -22.80 -5.80
CA VAL A 8 -32.65 -22.39 -4.51
C VAL A 8 -31.15 -22.74 -4.47
N ILE A 9 -30.72 -23.82 -5.13
CA ILE A 9 -29.30 -24.21 -5.21
C ILE A 9 -28.50 -23.28 -6.14
N ALA A 10 -29.11 -22.77 -7.22
CA ALA A 10 -28.46 -21.83 -8.13
C ALA A 10 -28.23 -20.43 -7.52
N ILE A 11 -29.01 -20.04 -6.51
CA ILE A 11 -28.91 -18.72 -5.86
C ILE A 11 -27.85 -18.71 -4.74
N GLY A 12 -27.44 -19.88 -4.22
CA GLY A 12 -26.47 -20.00 -3.12
C GLY A 12 -24.99 -19.87 -3.50
N MET A 13 -24.64 -19.85 -4.80
CA MET A 13 -23.26 -19.76 -5.28
C MET A 13 -22.87 -18.39 -5.85
N ALA A 14 -23.64 -17.34 -5.56
CA ALA A 14 -23.12 -15.98 -5.61
C ALA A 14 -22.46 -15.64 -4.25
N VAL A 15 -21.51 -16.48 -3.83
CA VAL A 15 -20.63 -16.14 -2.70
C VAL A 15 -19.82 -14.95 -3.15
N SER A 16 -20.17 -13.80 -2.60
CA SER A 16 -19.59 -12.49 -2.84
C SER A 16 -18.07 -12.56 -2.82
N LEU A 17 -17.44 -12.38 -3.98
CA LEU A 17 -15.99 -12.12 -4.14
C LEU A 17 -15.60 -10.72 -3.61
N THR A 18 -16.30 -10.22 -2.59
CA THR A 18 -16.20 -8.83 -2.14
C THR A 18 -15.41 -8.75 -0.86
N ASN A 19 -14.11 -9.05 -0.92
CA ASN A 19 -13.12 -8.27 -0.16
C ASN A 19 -11.67 -8.55 -0.57
N CYS A 20 -11.34 -8.48 -1.86
CA CYS A 20 -9.97 -8.07 -2.18
C CYS A 20 -9.82 -6.58 -1.85
N LYS A 21 -9.68 -6.24 -0.56
CA LYS A 21 -9.04 -4.98 -0.11
C LYS A 21 -7.53 -5.03 -0.37
N ALA A 22 -7.13 -5.61 -1.50
CA ALA A 22 -5.81 -5.37 -2.04
C ALA A 22 -5.94 -4.07 -2.83
N MET A 23 -5.88 -2.93 -2.13
CA MET A 23 -5.55 -1.67 -2.78
C MET A 23 -4.25 -1.94 -3.53
N ALA A 24 -4.33 -2.07 -4.85
CA ALA A 24 -3.16 -2.32 -5.67
C ALA A 24 -2.29 -1.06 -5.56
N ARG A 25 -1.23 -1.13 -4.76
CA ARG A 25 -0.29 -0.01 -4.58
C ARG A 25 0.37 0.32 -5.90
N ALA A 26 0.45 1.60 -6.26
CA ALA A 26 1.16 2.02 -7.46
C ALA A 26 2.64 1.60 -7.40
N ALA A 27 3.22 1.57 -6.19
CA ALA A 27 4.56 1.06 -5.94
C ALA A 27 4.77 -0.38 -6.41
N ALA A 28 3.72 -1.22 -6.45
CA ALA A 28 3.83 -2.61 -6.89
C ALA A 28 4.12 -2.75 -8.39
N LYS A 29 4.05 -1.66 -9.16
CA LYS A 29 4.48 -1.60 -10.56
C LYS A 29 6.01 -1.65 -10.69
N TYR A 30 6.74 -1.12 -9.72
CA TYR A 30 8.19 -0.98 -9.77
C TYR A 30 8.90 -1.84 -8.73
N TRP A 31 8.29 -2.02 -7.56
CA TRP A 31 8.88 -2.70 -6.41
C TRP A 31 8.13 -3.97 -6.05
N THR A 32 8.85 -4.92 -5.48
CA THR A 32 8.27 -6.14 -4.90
C THR A 32 7.52 -5.81 -3.61
N LYS A 33 6.56 -6.68 -3.24
CA LYS A 33 5.85 -6.57 -1.95
C LYS A 33 6.79 -6.50 -0.73
N LYS A 34 7.94 -7.17 -0.80
CA LYS A 34 8.96 -7.14 0.27
C LYS A 34 9.61 -5.76 0.37
N GLN A 35 10.01 -5.18 -0.75
CA GLN A 35 10.61 -3.84 -0.83
C GLN A 35 9.65 -2.75 -0.36
N ILE A 36 8.37 -2.84 -0.73
CA ILE A 36 7.31 -1.93 -0.27
C ILE A 36 7.20 -1.97 1.26
N LYS A 37 7.11 -3.16 1.85
CA LYS A 37 7.04 -3.31 3.33
C LYS A 37 8.29 -2.76 4.00
N GLN A 38 9.46 -3.05 3.45
CA GLN A 38 10.74 -2.59 4.00
C GLN A 38 10.86 -1.06 3.91
N PHE A 39 10.43 -0.46 2.80
CA PHE A 39 10.37 0.99 2.66
C PHE A 39 9.47 1.62 3.72
N VAL A 40 8.24 1.13 3.87
CA VAL A 40 7.28 1.68 4.84
C VAL A 40 7.82 1.60 6.26
N SER A 41 8.36 0.43 6.66
CA SER A 41 8.95 0.25 7.99
C SER A 41 10.12 1.23 8.25
N ASN A 42 11.04 1.36 7.29
CA ASN A 42 12.18 2.27 7.44
C ASN A 42 11.77 3.74 7.40
N CYS A 43 10.76 4.06 6.58
CA CYS A 43 10.17 5.39 6.50
C CYS A 43 9.52 5.76 7.84
N GLU A 44 8.77 4.86 8.48
CA GLU A 44 8.11 5.13 9.76
C GLU A 44 9.14 5.44 10.86
N GLU A 45 10.18 4.63 10.97
CA GLU A 45 11.25 4.83 11.95
C GLU A 45 11.95 6.18 11.77
N LYS A 46 12.25 6.55 10.51
CA LYS A 46 12.96 7.80 10.19
C LYS A 46 12.04 9.02 10.24
N SER A 47 10.77 8.90 9.85
CA SER A 47 9.81 10.01 9.72
C SER A 47 9.09 10.34 11.02
N SER A 48 8.96 9.40 11.96
CA SER A 48 8.29 9.62 13.25
C SER A 48 8.75 10.89 13.97
N LYS A 49 10.04 11.22 13.89
CA LYS A 49 10.63 12.43 14.48
C LYS A 49 10.22 13.74 13.79
N PHE A 50 9.69 13.67 12.57
CA PHE A 50 9.34 14.82 11.74
C PHE A 50 7.83 14.98 11.54
N VAL A 51 7.08 13.88 11.45
CA VAL A 51 5.62 13.89 11.21
C VAL A 51 4.79 13.48 12.43
N GLY A 52 5.44 12.97 13.49
CA GLY A 52 4.78 12.41 14.68
C GLY A 52 4.57 10.89 14.54
N GLU A 53 4.79 10.15 15.63
CA GLU A 53 4.69 8.67 15.65
C GLU A 53 3.32 8.17 15.20
N GLU A 54 2.25 8.84 15.63
CA GLU A 54 0.87 8.51 15.29
C GLU A 54 0.54 8.68 13.79
N LYS A 55 1.27 9.57 13.10
CA LYS A 55 1.06 9.88 11.67
C LYS A 55 2.07 9.19 10.76
N ALA A 56 3.18 8.69 11.32
CA ALA A 56 4.27 8.10 10.55
C ALA A 56 3.79 6.98 9.63
N HIS A 57 2.95 6.07 10.14
CA HIS A 57 2.39 4.99 9.34
C HIS A 57 1.56 5.49 8.16
N HIS A 58 0.61 6.40 8.42
CA HIS A 58 -0.25 6.97 7.38
C HIS A 58 0.58 7.73 6.33
N PHE A 59 1.55 8.53 6.77
CA PHE A 59 2.46 9.25 5.90
C PHE A 59 3.25 8.29 5.00
N CYS A 60 3.86 7.26 5.56
CA CYS A 60 4.69 6.32 4.81
C CYS A 60 3.88 5.39 3.90
N ASP A 61 2.66 5.03 4.31
CA ASP A 61 1.71 4.29 3.47
C ASP A 61 1.32 5.08 2.22
N CYS A 62 1.13 6.40 2.34
CA CYS A 62 0.89 7.31 1.22
C CYS A 62 2.17 7.60 0.41
N ALA A 63 3.30 7.80 1.08
CA ALA A 63 4.55 8.19 0.44
C ALA A 63 5.13 7.11 -0.48
N VAL A 64 4.94 5.83 -0.15
CA VAL A 64 5.55 4.70 -0.88
C VAL A 64 5.23 4.69 -2.36
N ASP A 65 4.02 5.09 -2.75
CA ASP A 65 3.58 5.12 -4.15
C ASP A 65 4.28 6.25 -4.91
N LYS A 66 4.32 7.45 -4.33
CA LYS A 66 4.99 8.63 -4.91
C LYS A 66 6.50 8.42 -5.03
N VAL A 67 7.10 7.80 -4.02
CA VAL A 67 8.54 7.54 -3.99
C VAL A 67 8.91 6.44 -4.98
N ALA A 68 8.11 5.38 -5.11
CA ALA A 68 8.35 4.33 -6.09
C ALA A 68 8.17 4.82 -7.54
N GLU A 69 7.29 5.79 -7.79
CA GLU A 69 7.19 6.44 -9.09
C GLU A 69 8.46 7.23 -9.46
N LYS A 70 9.06 7.93 -8.49
CA LYS A 70 10.29 8.71 -8.70
C LYS A 70 11.55 7.82 -8.73
N TYR A 71 11.62 6.81 -7.87
CA TYR A 71 12.73 5.86 -7.75
C TYR A 71 12.24 4.46 -8.10
N GLN A 72 12.11 4.20 -9.39
CA GLN A 72 11.61 2.91 -9.88
C GLN A 72 12.54 1.76 -9.47
N ASP A 73 13.85 1.99 -9.42
CA ASP A 73 14.79 1.07 -8.80
C ASP A 73 14.85 1.29 -7.29
N TYR A 74 14.50 0.25 -6.54
CA TYR A 74 14.51 0.27 -5.08
C TYR A 74 15.89 0.60 -4.49
N LYS A 75 16.98 0.14 -5.10
CA LYS A 75 18.32 0.44 -4.56
C LYS A 75 18.62 1.93 -4.53
N SER A 76 18.04 2.69 -5.45
CA SER A 76 18.19 4.14 -5.51
C SER A 76 17.52 4.86 -4.35
N VAL A 77 16.60 4.22 -3.60
CA VAL A 77 15.90 4.82 -2.46
C VAL A 77 16.52 4.51 -1.11
N GLU A 78 17.39 3.49 -1.01
CA GLU A 78 17.97 3.06 0.27
C GLU A 78 18.83 4.16 0.91
N ASP A 79 19.54 4.92 0.07
CA ASP A 79 20.41 6.03 0.48
C ASP A 79 19.72 7.41 0.49
N VAL A 80 18.44 7.48 0.11
CA VAL A 80 17.71 8.75 0.06
C VAL A 80 17.43 9.27 1.46
N ASN A 81 17.73 10.55 1.69
CA ASN A 81 17.49 11.19 2.96
C ASN A 81 15.99 11.31 3.24
N ILE A 82 15.59 11.11 4.50
CA ILE A 82 14.19 11.24 4.92
C ILE A 82 13.58 12.61 4.60
N LEU A 83 14.38 13.68 4.62
CA LEU A 83 13.92 15.02 4.23
C LEU A 83 13.55 15.10 2.74
N GLU A 84 14.21 14.34 1.87
CA GLU A 84 13.84 14.27 0.46
C GLU A 84 12.55 13.46 0.27
N ILE A 85 12.39 12.35 0.99
CA ILE A 85 11.12 11.59 1.01
C ILE A 85 9.96 12.48 1.46
N ILE A 86 10.16 13.27 2.52
CA ILE A 86 9.19 14.25 3.03
C ILE A 86 8.86 15.32 1.99
N LYS A 87 9.81 15.73 1.15
CA LYS A 87 9.56 16.68 0.05
C LYS A 87 8.74 16.04 -1.08
N ILE A 88 9.04 14.80 -1.43
CA ILE A 88 8.33 14.06 -2.49
C ILE A 88 6.87 13.80 -2.09
N ALA A 89 6.65 13.45 -0.83
CA ALA A 89 5.34 13.09 -0.29
C ALA A 89 4.77 14.20 0.61
N ASN A 90 5.01 15.47 0.30
CA ASN A 90 4.60 16.58 1.18
C ASN A 90 3.07 16.68 1.36
N ASP A 91 2.30 16.20 0.39
CA ASP A 91 0.84 16.12 0.44
C ASP A 91 0.29 14.92 1.23
N CYS A 92 1.17 14.05 1.75
CA CYS A 92 0.81 12.92 2.60
C CYS A 92 0.83 13.23 4.12
N LYS A 93 1.17 14.47 4.51
CA LYS A 93 1.29 14.90 5.91
C LYS A 93 -0.06 15.23 6.58
#